data_AF-A0A318IA70-F1
#
_entry.id   AF-A0A318IA70-F1
#
_cell.length_a   1.000
_cell.length_b   1.000
_cell.length_c   1.000
_cell.angle_alpha   90.00
_cell.angle_beta   90.00
_cell.angle_gamma   90.00
#
_symmetry.space_group_name_H-M   'P 1'
#
loop_
_entity.id
_entity.type
_entity.pdbx_description
1 polymer ?
#
loop_
_entity_poly.entity_id
_entity_poly.type
_entity_poly.pdbx_seq_one_letter_code
_entity_poly.pdbx_strand_id
1 'polypeptide(L)'
;MKKTLTCAILAMLFSASQAWAQSNKGNQDESLAEKVSTIMKKAKSSMQRAGKRLEKVIGLNEKGREGDEVKIDGTYYMPIYSLNIYEGKDAEKFKKTSEKLFAKKYPHTNIVSVTIPQEGWVSESVKDGSKVIGYLQYMYCYVLAKDGDDGYINARFSFQRYKDVGKEYGIVNGRWPKWDRTDVIPLPVYNELKNY
;
A
#
# COMPACT_ATOMS: atom_id res chain seq x y z
N MET A 1 -24.92 26.23 49.33
CA MET A 1 -24.86 26.43 47.87
C MET A 1 -23.39 26.40 47.44
N LYS A 2 -23.02 25.48 46.52
CA LYS A 2 -22.00 25.58 45.43
C LYS A 2 -20.76 26.48 45.70
N LYS A 3 -19.48 26.03 45.70
CA LYS A 3 -18.75 25.27 44.66
C LYS A 3 -17.36 24.80 45.16
N THR A 4 -16.91 23.72 44.53
CA THR A 4 -15.60 23.06 44.49
C THR A 4 -14.47 23.89 43.85
N LEU A 5 -13.22 23.71 44.32
CA LEU A 5 -12.03 23.50 43.47
C LEU A 5 -10.85 23.03 44.34
N THR A 6 -10.27 21.86 44.06
CA THR A 6 -9.06 21.36 44.75
C THR A 6 -7.97 21.08 43.73
N CYS A 7 -6.89 21.84 43.80
CA CYS A 7 -5.60 21.60 43.14
C CYS A 7 -4.56 21.32 44.25
N ALA A 8 -3.82 20.20 44.16
CA ALA A 8 -2.51 19.97 44.78
C ALA A 8 -2.03 18.58 44.30
N ILE A 9 -1.14 18.47 43.31
CA ILE A 9 0.33 18.62 43.35
C ILE A 9 1.03 17.58 44.25
N LEU A 10 1.82 16.78 43.53
CA LEU A 10 2.92 15.90 43.91
C LEU A 10 3.63 16.23 45.24
N ALA A 11 3.81 15.20 46.06
CA ALA A 11 5.04 15.00 46.83
C ALA A 11 5.15 13.54 47.25
N MET A 12 6.18 12.84 46.78
CA MET A 12 6.95 11.92 47.61
C MET A 12 8.23 11.49 46.86
N LEU A 13 9.29 12.23 47.12
CA LEU A 13 10.68 11.80 47.00
C LEU A 13 11.31 12.04 48.37
N PHE A 14 11.88 11.00 48.96
CA PHE A 14 12.90 11.09 50.01
C PHE A 14 13.95 9.98 49.77
N SER A 15 15.13 10.43 49.30
CA SER A 15 16.52 10.11 49.73
C SER A 15 16.95 8.62 49.94
N ALA A 16 17.82 8.02 49.11
CA ALA A 16 19.32 8.01 49.15
C ALA A 16 19.91 7.29 50.41
N SER A 17 20.89 6.35 50.41
CA SER A 17 22.00 6.01 49.47
C SER A 17 22.72 4.66 49.81
N GLN A 18 23.09 3.90 48.76
CA GLN A 18 24.33 3.13 48.40
C GLN A 18 25.05 2.01 49.23
N ALA A 19 25.29 0.90 48.49
CA ALA A 19 26.38 -0.13 48.50
C ALA A 19 26.50 -1.10 49.71
N TRP A 20 26.69 -2.43 49.59
CA TRP A 20 27.68 -3.18 48.79
C TRP A 20 27.21 -4.58 48.31
N ALA A 21 27.53 -4.87 47.04
CA ALA A 21 27.94 -6.12 46.39
C ALA A 21 27.43 -7.52 46.85
N GLN A 22 26.59 -8.15 46.01
CA GLN A 22 26.80 -9.55 45.63
C GLN A 22 26.38 -9.78 44.16
N SER A 23 27.25 -10.46 43.42
CA SER A 23 27.31 -10.60 41.98
C SER A 23 26.10 -11.31 41.33
N ASN A 24 25.60 -10.77 40.22
CA ASN A 24 25.45 -11.55 38.98
C ASN A 24 25.34 -10.66 37.75
N LYS A 25 25.96 -11.12 36.66
CA LYS A 25 26.16 -10.42 35.39
C LYS A 25 24.84 -10.14 34.65
N GLY A 26 24.78 -8.97 33.99
CA GLY A 26 24.12 -8.80 32.70
C GLY A 26 22.73 -8.16 32.71
N ASN A 27 22.68 -6.84 32.52
CA ASN A 27 21.79 -6.19 31.55
C ASN A 27 22.11 -4.69 31.53
N GLN A 28 23.08 -4.33 30.69
CA GLN A 28 23.24 -2.96 30.25
C GLN A 28 22.13 -2.64 29.25
N ASP A 29 21.51 -1.48 29.46
CA ASP A 29 20.57 -0.77 28.60
C ASP A 29 20.40 -1.36 27.19
N GLU A 30 19.24 -1.98 26.94
CA GLU A 30 18.72 -2.19 25.59
C GLU A 30 18.62 -0.82 24.90
N SER A 31 19.68 -0.46 24.18
CA SER A 31 19.85 0.86 23.57
C SER A 31 18.68 1.14 22.62
N LEU A 32 18.37 2.42 22.40
CA LEU A 32 17.30 2.84 21.49
C LEU A 32 17.38 2.17 20.10
N ALA A 33 18.58 1.77 19.66
CA ALA A 33 18.78 0.99 18.44
C ALA A 33 18.13 -0.40 18.48
N GLU A 34 18.14 -1.07 19.64
CA GLU A 34 17.53 -2.38 19.84
C GLU A 34 15.99 -2.29 19.80
N LYS A 35 15.42 -1.23 20.39
CA LYS A 35 13.99 -0.92 20.30
C LYS A 35 13.55 -0.61 18.86
N VAL A 36 14.31 0.20 18.13
CA VAL A 36 14.06 0.49 16.70
C VAL A 36 14.20 -0.78 15.86
N SER A 37 15.21 -1.61 16.13
CA SER A 37 15.40 -2.90 15.44
C SER A 37 14.23 -3.84 15.70
N THR A 38 13.66 -3.83 16.90
CA THR A 38 12.54 -4.68 17.30
C THR A 38 11.25 -4.22 16.64
N ILE A 39 11.00 -2.90 16.53
CA ILE A 39 9.88 -2.35 15.78
C ILE A 39 10.00 -2.70 14.29
N MET A 40 11.19 -2.53 13.70
CA MET A 40 11.46 -2.90 12.30
C MET A 40 11.26 -4.39 12.04
N LYS A 41 11.74 -5.25 12.94
CA LYS A 41 11.55 -6.72 12.89
C LYS A 41 10.07 -7.11 13.05
N LYS A 42 9.32 -6.44 13.93
CA LYS A 42 7.87 -6.66 14.10
C LYS A 42 7.08 -6.21 12.86
N ALA A 43 7.44 -5.09 12.25
CA ALA A 43 6.85 -4.63 10.99
C ALA A 43 7.14 -5.63 9.85
N LYS A 44 8.40 -6.04 9.68
CA LYS A 44 8.82 -7.00 8.65
C LYS A 44 8.16 -8.37 8.81
N SER A 45 8.07 -8.90 10.04
CA SER A 45 7.44 -10.19 10.32
C SER A 45 5.91 -10.16 10.20
N SER A 46 5.27 -9.04 10.55
CA SER A 46 3.83 -8.84 10.33
C SER A 46 3.52 -8.75 8.83
N MET A 47 4.35 -8.03 8.09
CA MET A 47 4.28 -7.91 6.63
C MET A 47 4.52 -9.24 5.90
N GLN A 48 5.50 -10.04 6.32
CA GLN A 48 5.75 -11.38 5.77
C GLN A 48 4.60 -12.35 6.06
N ARG A 49 4.01 -12.29 7.26
CA ARG A 49 2.85 -13.11 7.63
C ARG A 49 1.60 -12.73 6.87
N ALA A 50 1.36 -11.43 6.66
CA ALA A 50 0.27 -10.94 5.82
C ALA A 50 0.41 -11.46 4.39
N GLY A 51 1.60 -11.34 3.78
CA GLY A 51 1.87 -11.86 2.43
C GLY A 51 1.60 -13.36 2.29
N LYS A 52 2.16 -14.19 3.19
CA LYS A 52 1.95 -15.65 3.18
C LYS A 52 0.51 -16.08 3.47
N ARG A 53 -0.21 -15.34 4.33
CA ARG A 53 -1.63 -15.60 4.62
C ARG A 53 -2.53 -15.22 3.44
N LEU A 54 -2.27 -14.08 2.80
CA LEU A 54 -2.96 -13.68 1.57
C LEU A 54 -2.71 -14.72 0.47
N GLU A 55 -1.48 -15.17 0.27
CA GLU A 55 -1.16 -16.21 -0.72
C GLU A 55 -1.90 -17.52 -0.46
N LYS A 56 -1.93 -17.99 0.80
CA LYS A 56 -2.57 -19.26 1.20
C LYS A 56 -4.12 -19.22 1.17
N VAL A 57 -4.72 -18.06 1.47
CA VAL A 57 -6.17 -17.92 1.63
C VAL A 57 -6.84 -17.34 0.38
N ILE A 58 -6.14 -16.51 -0.41
CA ILE A 58 -6.73 -15.77 -1.53
C ILE A 58 -6.45 -16.45 -2.88
N GLY A 59 -5.42 -17.29 -3.01
CA GLY A 59 -5.13 -17.97 -4.28
C GLY A 59 -5.19 -17.00 -5.47
N LEU A 60 -4.53 -15.84 -5.33
CA LEU A 60 -4.39 -14.74 -6.30
C LEU A 60 -5.42 -14.72 -7.44
N ASN A 61 -6.70 -14.68 -7.11
CA ASN A 61 -7.67 -14.17 -8.06
C ASN A 61 -7.42 -12.66 -8.13
N GLU A 62 -6.73 -12.21 -9.18
CA GLU A 62 -6.57 -10.79 -9.56
C GLU A 62 -7.91 -10.18 -10.01
N LYS A 63 -9.00 -10.57 -9.36
CA LYS A 63 -10.39 -10.29 -9.69
C LYS A 63 -10.84 -8.87 -9.39
N GLY A 64 -9.96 -8.03 -8.84
CA GLY A 64 -10.28 -6.66 -8.47
C GLY A 64 -10.86 -5.84 -9.62
N ARG A 65 -10.60 -6.21 -10.88
CA ARG A 65 -11.22 -5.59 -12.06
C ARG A 65 -11.39 -6.55 -13.27
N GLU A 66 -11.68 -7.83 -13.06
CA GLU A 66 -11.91 -8.81 -14.17
C GLU A 66 -13.16 -8.53 -15.04
N GLY A 67 -13.70 -7.31 -15.00
CA GLY A 67 -14.91 -6.89 -15.71
C GLY A 67 -14.94 -5.42 -16.13
N ASP A 68 -13.83 -4.68 -15.98
CA ASP A 68 -13.73 -3.33 -16.54
C ASP A 68 -12.96 -3.29 -17.86
N GLU A 69 -12.50 -4.45 -18.35
CA GLU A 69 -11.73 -4.55 -19.57
C GLU A 69 -12.60 -4.28 -20.80
N VAL A 70 -12.06 -3.49 -21.72
CA VAL A 70 -12.72 -3.16 -22.98
C VAL A 70 -12.24 -4.14 -24.05
N LYS A 71 -13.17 -4.84 -24.70
CA LYS A 71 -12.86 -5.77 -25.76
C LYS A 71 -12.90 -5.06 -27.12
N ILE A 72 -11.77 -5.02 -27.81
CA ILE A 72 -11.63 -4.48 -29.17
C ILE A 72 -11.00 -5.56 -30.03
N ASP A 73 -11.65 -5.91 -31.14
CA ASP A 73 -11.17 -6.92 -32.10
C ASP A 73 -10.73 -8.24 -31.43
N GLY A 74 -11.49 -8.69 -30.43
CA GLY A 74 -11.20 -9.93 -29.72
C GLY A 74 -10.16 -9.81 -28.60
N THR A 75 -9.46 -8.67 -28.49
CA THR A 75 -8.43 -8.41 -27.47
C THR A 75 -9.00 -7.56 -26.34
N TYR A 76 -8.73 -7.95 -25.10
CA TYR A 76 -9.14 -7.21 -23.91
C TYR A 76 -8.07 -6.23 -23.47
N TYR A 77 -8.42 -4.94 -23.41
CA TYR A 77 -7.56 -3.85 -22.97
C TYR A 77 -8.05 -3.23 -21.67
N MET A 78 -7.13 -2.73 -20.86
CA MET A 78 -7.45 -1.87 -19.72
C MET A 78 -8.04 -0.54 -20.22
N PRO A 79 -9.05 0.01 -19.53
CA PRO A 79 -9.53 1.35 -19.82
C PRO A 79 -8.42 2.40 -19.69
N ILE A 80 -8.59 3.50 -20.42
CA ILE A 80 -7.67 4.62 -20.41
C ILE A 80 -8.18 5.69 -19.45
N TYR A 81 -7.42 5.96 -18.39
CA TYR A 81 -7.78 6.96 -17.39
C TYR A 81 -6.96 8.24 -17.56
N SER A 82 -7.62 9.32 -17.97
CA SER A 82 -7.03 10.66 -18.04
C SER A 82 -7.29 11.48 -16.77
N LEU A 83 -8.34 11.17 -16.01
CA LEU A 83 -8.72 11.89 -14.80
C LEU A 83 -8.22 11.18 -13.54
N ASN A 84 -7.55 11.93 -12.66
CA ASN A 84 -7.27 11.48 -11.30
C ASN A 84 -8.45 11.81 -10.39
N ILE A 85 -9.01 10.80 -9.73
CA ILE A 85 -10.15 10.96 -8.81
C ILE A 85 -9.69 10.94 -7.35
N TYR A 86 -8.66 10.15 -7.01
CA TYR A 86 -8.19 10.04 -5.64
C TYR A 86 -7.38 11.27 -5.23
N GLU A 87 -7.88 12.03 -4.24
CA GLU A 87 -7.22 13.22 -3.69
C GLU A 87 -6.62 13.00 -2.29
N GLY A 88 -6.55 11.75 -1.82
CA GLY A 88 -5.99 11.46 -0.50
C GLY A 88 -4.50 11.83 -0.40
N LYS A 89 -4.02 12.07 0.82
CA LYS A 89 -2.64 12.54 1.12
C LYS A 89 -1.50 11.73 0.47
N ASP A 90 -1.74 10.45 0.18
CA ASP A 90 -0.74 9.55 -0.40
C ASP A 90 -0.77 9.52 -1.95
N ALA A 91 -1.74 10.18 -2.60
CA ALA A 91 -1.97 10.13 -4.03
C ALA A 91 -0.71 10.50 -4.83
N GLU A 92 -0.08 11.62 -4.46
CA GLU A 92 1.10 12.11 -5.15
C GLU A 92 2.31 11.17 -5.00
N LYS A 93 2.44 10.53 -3.84
CA LYS A 93 3.48 9.51 -3.60
C LYS A 93 3.27 8.29 -4.50
N PHE A 94 2.02 7.84 -4.63
CA PHE A 94 1.68 6.68 -5.46
C PHE A 94 1.92 6.95 -6.95
N LYS A 95 1.51 8.13 -7.43
CA LYS A 95 1.77 8.58 -8.80
C LYS A 95 3.26 8.62 -9.09
N LYS A 96 4.05 9.37 -8.30
CA LYS A 96 5.50 9.49 -8.48
C LYS A 96 6.24 8.15 -8.44
N THR A 97 5.82 7.25 -7.55
CA THR A 97 6.47 5.93 -7.45
C THR A 97 6.18 5.08 -8.69
N SER A 98 4.93 5.10 -9.18
CA SER A 98 4.51 4.37 -10.37
C SER A 98 5.19 4.94 -11.62
N GLU A 99 5.17 6.26 -11.78
CA GLU A 99 5.84 6.99 -12.85
C GLU A 99 7.34 6.67 -12.92
N LYS A 100 8.04 6.73 -11.78
CA LYS A 100 9.48 6.43 -11.73
C LYS A 100 9.79 5.00 -12.15
N LEU A 101 8.99 4.03 -11.71
CA LEU A 101 9.17 2.63 -12.10
C LEU A 101 8.88 2.43 -13.59
N PHE A 102 7.84 3.09 -14.10
CA PHE A 102 7.48 3.06 -15.51
C PHE A 102 8.59 3.65 -16.39
N ALA A 103 9.03 4.87 -16.12
CA ALA A 103 10.08 5.57 -16.85
C ALA A 103 11.41 4.80 -16.84
N LYS A 104 11.70 4.07 -15.74
CA LYS A 104 12.89 3.20 -15.68
C LYS A 104 12.81 2.04 -16.68
N LYS A 105 11.62 1.47 -16.89
CA LYS A 105 11.42 0.34 -17.81
C LYS A 105 11.27 0.80 -19.27
N TYR A 106 10.62 1.94 -19.49
CA TYR A 106 10.34 2.50 -20.82
C TYR A 106 10.89 3.94 -20.95
N PRO A 107 12.22 4.11 -20.99
CA PRO A 107 12.86 5.43 -20.88
C PRO A 107 12.66 6.34 -22.10
N HIS A 108 12.19 5.81 -23.23
CA HIS A 108 12.00 6.55 -24.48
C HIS A 108 10.54 6.92 -24.76
N THR A 109 9.63 6.57 -23.86
CA THR A 109 8.22 6.92 -23.98
C THR A 109 7.93 8.30 -23.40
N ASN A 110 6.89 8.97 -23.91
CA ASN A 110 6.41 10.22 -23.35
C ASN A 110 5.19 9.97 -22.46
N ILE A 111 5.33 10.15 -21.14
CA ILE A 111 4.22 9.93 -20.19
C ILE A 111 3.14 10.99 -20.42
N VAL A 112 1.92 10.53 -20.70
CA VAL A 112 0.76 11.37 -21.01
C VAL A 112 -0.08 11.60 -19.76
N SER A 113 -0.28 10.55 -18.95
CA SER A 113 -1.02 10.67 -17.70
C SER A 113 -0.54 9.69 -16.64
N VAL A 114 -0.65 10.10 -15.37
CA VAL A 114 -0.46 9.25 -14.20
C VAL A 114 -1.63 9.49 -13.25
N THR A 115 -2.53 8.53 -13.13
CA THR A 115 -3.85 8.75 -12.51
C THR A 115 -4.23 7.64 -11.55
N ILE A 116 -5.06 7.98 -10.56
CA ILE A 116 -5.70 7.05 -9.63
C ILE A 116 -7.21 7.23 -9.80
N PRO A 117 -7.87 6.40 -10.63
CA PRO A 117 -9.28 6.56 -11.00
C PRO A 117 -10.21 5.92 -9.96
N GLN A 118 -9.95 6.16 -8.69
CA GLN A 118 -10.72 5.64 -7.57
C GLN A 118 -11.02 6.79 -6.61
N GLU A 119 -12.22 6.84 -6.02
CA GLU A 119 -12.53 7.81 -4.96
C GLU A 119 -11.75 7.51 -3.66
N GLY A 120 -11.43 6.23 -3.45
CA GLY A 120 -10.73 5.78 -2.27
C GLY A 120 -10.23 4.35 -2.39
N TRP A 121 -9.75 3.83 -1.26
CA TRP A 121 -9.31 2.45 -1.15
C TRP A 121 -10.48 1.50 -1.34
N VAL A 122 -10.38 0.58 -2.30
CA VAL A 122 -11.32 -0.54 -2.40
C VAL A 122 -10.96 -1.55 -1.32
N SER A 123 -11.97 -2.11 -0.65
CA SER A 123 -11.79 -3.00 0.51
C SER A 123 -12.49 -4.32 0.29
N GLU A 124 -11.77 -5.42 0.55
CA GLU A 124 -12.29 -6.78 0.44
C GLU A 124 -12.08 -7.52 1.77
N SER A 125 -13.08 -8.31 2.16
CA SER A 125 -12.97 -9.19 3.32
C SER A 125 -12.15 -10.43 2.97
N VAL A 126 -11.16 -10.75 3.79
CA VAL A 126 -10.39 -11.99 3.69
C VAL A 126 -11.00 -13.02 4.63
N LYS A 127 -11.40 -14.18 4.10
CA LYS A 127 -12.12 -15.22 4.85
C LYS A 127 -11.30 -16.51 4.95
N ASP A 128 -11.31 -17.14 6.11
CA ASP A 128 -10.85 -18.51 6.34
C ASP A 128 -12.08 -19.38 6.61
N GLY A 129 -12.49 -20.17 5.62
CA GLY A 129 -13.82 -20.79 5.59
C GLY A 129 -14.94 -19.75 5.65
N SER A 130 -15.84 -19.85 6.63
CA SER A 130 -16.92 -18.89 6.84
C SER A 130 -16.51 -17.67 7.67
N LYS A 131 -15.31 -17.66 8.27
CA LYS A 131 -14.87 -16.63 9.21
C LYS A 131 -14.09 -15.53 8.50
N VAL A 132 -14.50 -14.28 8.67
CA VAL A 132 -13.69 -13.12 8.24
C VAL A 132 -12.49 -12.99 9.18
N ILE A 133 -11.28 -13.08 8.63
CA ILE A 133 -10.01 -13.01 9.38
C ILE A 133 -9.29 -11.68 9.20
N GLY A 134 -9.65 -10.90 8.17
CA GLY A 134 -9.04 -9.61 7.91
C GLY A 134 -9.66 -8.85 6.76
N TYR A 135 -9.04 -7.74 6.41
CA TYR A 135 -9.46 -6.86 5.33
C TYR A 135 -8.24 -6.50 4.48
N LEU A 136 -8.35 -6.74 3.18
CA LEU A 136 -7.40 -6.28 2.18
C LEU A 136 -7.93 -4.98 1.59
N GLN A 137 -7.07 -3.99 1.46
CA GLN A 137 -7.36 -2.77 0.73
C GLN A 137 -6.37 -2.57 -0.39
N TYR A 138 -6.86 -2.11 -1.53
CA TYR A 138 -6.05 -1.81 -2.70
C TYR A 138 -6.40 -0.48 -3.35
N MET A 139 -5.38 0.08 -3.99
CA MET A 139 -5.45 1.29 -4.80
C MET A 139 -4.67 1.05 -6.08
N TYR A 140 -5.25 1.38 -7.23
CA TYR A 140 -4.59 1.27 -8.52
C TYR A 140 -4.12 2.62 -9.03
N CYS A 141 -2.89 2.67 -9.51
CA CYS A 141 -2.35 3.81 -10.25
C CYS A 141 -2.06 3.38 -11.67
N TYR A 142 -2.54 4.16 -12.64
CA TYR A 142 -2.36 3.93 -14.06
C TYR A 142 -1.34 4.92 -14.61
N VAL A 143 -0.44 4.43 -15.46
CA VAL A 143 0.51 5.24 -16.22
C VAL A 143 0.23 4.98 -17.69
N LEU A 144 -0.19 6.03 -18.40
CA LEU A 144 -0.33 6.02 -19.86
C LEU A 144 0.84 6.80 -20.44
N ALA A 145 1.55 6.20 -21.39
CA ALA A 145 2.61 6.86 -22.15
C ALA A 145 2.45 6.62 -23.64
N LYS A 146 2.85 7.61 -24.45
CA LYS A 146 2.96 7.48 -25.90
C LYS A 146 4.33 6.86 -26.24
N ASP A 147 4.34 5.86 -27.11
CA ASP A 147 5.54 5.22 -27.62
C ASP A 147 5.72 5.60 -29.09
N GLY A 148 6.52 6.64 -29.33
CA GLY A 148 6.72 7.21 -30.66
C GLY A 148 5.41 7.68 -31.31
N ASP A 149 5.21 7.31 -32.58
CA ASP A 149 3.98 7.56 -33.34
C ASP A 149 3.14 6.29 -33.56
N ASP A 150 3.62 5.14 -33.11
CA ASP A 150 3.02 3.83 -33.40
C ASP A 150 1.90 3.47 -32.40
N GLY A 151 1.99 3.96 -31.16
CA GLY A 151 0.98 3.64 -30.17
C GLY A 151 1.26 4.15 -28.76
N TYR A 152 0.66 3.46 -27.80
CA TYR A 152 0.67 3.80 -26.39
C TYR A 152 0.97 2.57 -25.53
N ILE A 153 1.51 2.82 -24.35
CA ILE A 153 1.68 1.81 -23.30
C ILE A 153 0.82 2.25 -22.12
N ASN A 154 -0.10 1.39 -21.69
CA ASN A 154 -0.93 1.60 -20.51
C ASN A 154 -0.50 0.59 -19.44
N ALA A 155 -0.04 1.06 -18.28
CA ALA A 155 0.42 0.20 -17.20
C ALA A 155 -0.38 0.44 -15.91
N ARG A 156 -0.70 -0.66 -15.21
CA ARG A 156 -1.39 -0.64 -13.92
C ARG A 156 -0.46 -1.07 -12.79
N PHE A 157 -0.44 -0.27 -11.73
CA PHE A 157 0.27 -0.53 -10.49
C PHE A 157 -0.72 -0.69 -9.35
N SER A 158 -0.53 -1.66 -8.47
CA SER A 158 -1.31 -1.77 -7.22
C SER A 158 -0.50 -1.44 -5.98
N PHE A 159 -1.14 -0.71 -5.08
CA PHE A 159 -0.73 -0.52 -3.71
C PHE A 159 -1.69 -1.31 -2.84
N GLN A 160 -1.18 -2.22 -2.01
CA GLN A 160 -2.02 -3.07 -1.16
C GLN A 160 -1.62 -2.98 0.31
N ARG A 161 -2.63 -2.84 1.17
CA ARG A 161 -2.50 -2.89 2.62
C ARG A 161 -3.49 -3.87 3.21
N TYR A 162 -3.07 -4.56 4.27
CA TYR A 162 -3.87 -5.60 4.93
C TYR A 162 -3.91 -5.36 6.44
N LYS A 163 -5.04 -5.71 7.06
CA LYS A 163 -5.15 -5.84 8.51
C LYS A 163 -5.84 -7.14 8.89
N ASP A 164 -5.40 -7.75 9.99
CA ASP A 164 -6.26 -8.70 10.69
C ASP A 164 -7.44 -7.94 11.34
N VAL A 165 -8.53 -8.65 11.64
CA VAL A 165 -9.64 -8.06 12.42
C VAL A 165 -9.13 -7.45 13.72
N GLY A 166 -9.56 -6.21 14.00
CA GLY A 166 -9.18 -5.46 15.21
C GLY A 166 -7.77 -4.85 15.21
N LYS A 167 -7.02 -4.96 14.11
CA LYS A 167 -5.67 -4.39 13.99
C LYS A 167 -5.59 -3.24 13.00
N GLU A 168 -4.43 -2.59 12.97
CA GLU A 168 -4.12 -1.54 11.99
C GLU A 168 -3.68 -2.11 10.64
N TYR A 169 -3.82 -1.30 9.59
CA TYR A 169 -3.36 -1.63 8.25
C TYR A 169 -1.84 -1.57 8.15
N GLY A 170 -1.25 -2.67 7.68
CA GLY A 170 0.15 -2.73 7.26
C GLY A 170 0.28 -2.89 5.75
N ILE A 171 1.39 -2.40 5.18
CA ILE A 171 1.74 -2.61 3.77
C ILE A 171 1.94 -4.11 3.52
N VAL A 172 1.43 -4.59 2.38
CA VAL A 172 1.68 -5.95 1.90
C VAL A 172 3.02 -5.99 1.15
N ASN A 173 3.90 -6.93 1.50
CA ASN A 173 5.23 -7.02 0.87
C ASN A 173 5.11 -7.24 -0.64
N GLY A 174 5.95 -6.55 -1.42
CA GLY A 174 5.99 -6.69 -2.87
C GLY A 174 4.74 -6.16 -3.59
N ARG A 175 3.83 -5.49 -2.88
CA ARG A 175 2.59 -4.88 -3.42
C ARG A 175 2.54 -3.38 -3.14
N TRP A 176 3.69 -2.70 -3.18
CA TRP A 176 3.79 -1.27 -2.82
C TRP A 176 4.88 -0.48 -3.60
N PRO A 177 4.67 -0.22 -4.90
CA PRO A 177 3.65 -0.82 -5.74
C PRO A 177 4.06 -2.20 -6.26
N LYS A 178 3.09 -3.01 -6.68
CA LYS A 178 3.32 -4.08 -7.65
C LYS A 178 2.97 -3.56 -9.03
N TRP A 179 3.80 -3.89 -10.01
CA TRP A 179 3.44 -3.76 -11.43
C TRP A 179 2.52 -4.93 -11.79
N ASP A 180 1.23 -4.67 -12.01
CA ASP A 180 0.25 -5.75 -12.25
C ASP A 180 0.12 -6.10 -13.73
N ARG A 181 0.02 -5.08 -14.60
CA ARG A 181 -0.31 -5.29 -16.01
C ARG A 181 0.29 -4.19 -16.89
N THR A 182 0.58 -4.53 -18.13
CA THR A 182 0.90 -3.60 -19.20
C THR A 182 0.19 -4.01 -20.47
N ASP A 183 -0.47 -3.06 -21.10
CA ASP A 183 -1.00 -3.20 -22.45
C ASP A 183 -0.19 -2.32 -23.40
N VAL A 184 0.20 -2.89 -24.54
CA VAL A 184 0.70 -2.12 -25.69
C VAL A 184 -0.49 -1.92 -26.62
N ILE A 185 -0.82 -0.66 -26.89
CA ILE A 185 -2.04 -0.23 -27.55
C ILE A 185 -1.67 0.45 -28.87
N PRO A 186 -1.89 -0.20 -30.02
CA PRO A 186 -1.70 0.43 -31.33
C PRO A 186 -2.58 1.67 -31.48
N LEU A 187 -2.12 2.67 -32.26
CA LEU A 187 -2.84 3.93 -32.43
C LEU A 187 -4.33 3.79 -32.81
N PRO A 188 -4.76 2.90 -33.73
CA PRO A 188 -6.18 2.71 -34.03
C PRO A 188 -7.00 2.26 -32.81
N VAL A 189 -6.47 1.30 -32.05
CA VAL A 189 -7.11 0.79 -30.83
C VAL A 189 -7.17 1.88 -29.75
N TYR A 190 -6.11 2.69 -29.61
CA TYR A 190 -6.10 3.80 -28.66
C TYR A 190 -7.22 4.79 -28.96
N ASN A 191 -7.41 5.16 -30.23
CA ASN A 191 -8.46 6.10 -30.62
C ASN A 191 -9.87 5.55 -30.35
N GLU A 192 -10.06 4.24 -30.48
CA GLU A 192 -11.32 3.59 -30.09
C GLU A 192 -11.50 3.55 -28.57
N LEU A 193 -10.47 3.14 -27.82
CA LEU A 193 -10.49 3.05 -26.35
C LEU A 193 -10.82 4.37 -25.66
N LYS A 194 -10.45 5.51 -26.23
CA LYS A 194 -10.75 6.83 -25.65
C LYS A 194 -12.24 7.15 -25.54
N ASN A 195 -13.10 6.39 -26.22
CA ASN A 195 -14.54 6.62 -26.24
C ASN A 195 -15.30 5.78 -25.20
N TYR A 196 -14.58 4.98 -24.40
CA TYR A 196 -15.11 4.20 -23.27
C TYR A 196 -14.74 4.88 -21.94
#